data_AF-G4XR51-F1
#
_entry.id   AF-G4XR51-F1
#
_cell.length_a   1.000
_cell.length_b   1.000
_cell.length_c   1.000
_cell.angle_alpha   90.00
_cell.angle_beta   90.00
_cell.angle_gamma   90.00
#
_symmetry.space_group_name_H-M   'P 1'
#
loop_
_entity.id
_entity.type
_entity.pdbx_description
1 polymer ?
#
loop_
_entity_poly.entity_id
_entity_poly.type
_entity_poly.pdbx_seq_one_letter_code
_entity_poly.pdbx_strand_id
1 'polypeptide(L)'
;MAYAAVTSLMRTIHQSMELTGCDLQPFYEKLESLRAIMEKSCNITGDHEGLTTLEVEIAEVAYKAEDMVDSKSRKVSSAETVITRSKAFWELCCSLEQEVECIDSFMMQWLAIWDWYNNFKDFKAQNFCLSKIPERAVERSEDIMVGYENEFKMMLDQLVGS
;
A
#
# COMPACT_ATOMS: atom_id res chain seq x y z
N MET A 1 -11.13 0.00 2.09
CA MET A 1 -11.21 0.46 0.69
C MET A 1 -10.17 -0.21 -0.18
N ALA A 2 -8.88 -0.11 0.14
CA ALA A 2 -7.80 -0.64 -0.69
C ALA A 2 -7.94 -2.12 -1.06
N TYR A 3 -8.27 -2.98 -0.09
CA TYR A 3 -8.48 -4.42 -0.33
C TYR A 3 -9.52 -4.69 -1.43
N ALA A 4 -10.64 -3.98 -1.37
CA ALA A 4 -11.72 -4.12 -2.34
C ALA A 4 -11.30 -3.60 -3.72
N ALA A 5 -10.58 -2.47 -3.77
CA ALA A 5 -10.06 -1.89 -5.01
C ALA A 5 -9.04 -2.80 -5.69
N VAL A 6 -8.06 -3.34 -4.94
CA VAL A 6 -7.10 -4.33 -5.43
C VAL A 6 -7.80 -5.59 -5.93
N THR A 7 -8.82 -6.07 -5.21
CA THR A 7 -9.62 -7.22 -5.65
C THR A 7 -10.39 -6.93 -6.95
N SER A 8 -10.90 -5.71 -7.11
CA SER A 8 -11.55 -5.27 -8.35
C SER A 8 -10.56 -5.25 -9.52
N LEU A 9 -9.37 -4.67 -9.32
CA LEU A 9 -8.29 -4.66 -10.31
C LEU A 9 -7.88 -6.08 -10.72
N MET A 10 -7.72 -7.01 -9.77
CA MET A 10 -7.39 -8.41 -10.05
C MET A 10 -8.45 -9.08 -10.94
N ARG A 11 -9.75 -8.85 -10.65
CA ARG A 11 -10.85 -9.34 -11.49
C ARG A 11 -10.74 -8.77 -12.91
N THR A 12 -10.43 -7.48 -13.04
CA THR A 12 -10.31 -6.81 -14.34
C THR A 12 -9.09 -7.29 -15.13
N ILE A 13 -7.96 -7.58 -14.46
CA ILE A 13 -6.81 -8.25 -15.09
C ILE A 13 -7.21 -9.62 -15.64
N HIS A 14 -7.95 -10.42 -14.85
CA HIS A 14 -8.41 -11.73 -15.30
C HIS A 14 -9.34 -11.63 -16.52
N GLN A 15 -10.30 -10.69 -16.50
CA GLN A 15 -11.18 -10.40 -17.65
C GLN A 15 -10.39 -9.95 -18.89
N SER A 16 -9.34 -9.14 -18.69
CA SER A 16 -8.43 -8.73 -19.76
C SER A 16 -7.69 -9.93 -20.36
N MET A 17 -7.21 -10.88 -19.55
CA MET A 17 -6.57 -12.11 -20.04
C MET A 17 -7.54 -12.94 -20.87
N GLU A 18 -8.79 -13.11 -20.42
CA GLU A 18 -9.84 -13.81 -21.18
C GLU A 18 -10.14 -13.12 -22.52
N LEU A 19 -10.19 -11.78 -22.54
CA LEU A 19 -10.50 -11.00 -23.73
C LEU A 19 -9.34 -10.96 -24.75
N THR A 20 -8.11 -10.86 -24.26
CA THR A 20 -6.93 -10.58 -25.10
C THR A 20 -6.08 -11.82 -25.37
N GLY A 21 -6.23 -12.88 -24.59
CA GLY A 21 -5.35 -14.06 -24.60
C GLY A 21 -3.92 -13.74 -24.15
N CYS A 22 -3.70 -12.56 -23.59
CA CYS A 22 -2.40 -12.12 -23.12
C CYS A 22 -2.10 -12.68 -21.73
N ASP A 23 -0.82 -12.96 -21.48
CA ASP A 23 -0.37 -13.39 -20.16
C ASP A 23 -0.10 -12.16 -19.27
N LEU A 24 -1.02 -11.93 -18.32
CA LEU A 24 -0.90 -10.93 -17.26
C LEU A 24 -0.81 -11.59 -15.88
N GLN A 25 -0.57 -12.90 -15.83
CA GLN A 25 -0.51 -13.71 -14.62
C GLN A 25 0.49 -13.17 -13.58
N PRO A 26 1.70 -12.70 -13.95
CA PRO A 26 2.66 -12.18 -12.97
C PRO A 26 2.10 -10.99 -12.16
N PHE A 27 1.32 -10.11 -12.79
CA PHE A 27 0.70 -8.97 -12.12
C PHE A 27 -0.41 -9.42 -11.16
N TYR A 28 -1.21 -10.39 -11.58
CA TYR A 28 -2.27 -10.97 -10.75
C TYR A 28 -1.69 -11.60 -9.47
N GLU A 29 -0.65 -12.41 -9.59
CA GLU A 29 0.01 -13.09 -8.45
C GLU A 29 0.67 -12.10 -7.48
N LYS A 30 1.28 -11.03 -8.01
CA LYS A 30 1.83 -9.95 -7.18
C LYS A 30 0.72 -9.24 -6.40
N LEU A 31 -0.38 -8.86 -7.05
CA LEU A 31 -1.53 -8.24 -6.38
C LEU A 31 -2.19 -9.17 -5.36
N GLU A 32 -2.25 -10.47 -5.64
CA GLU A 32 -2.75 -11.47 -4.68
C GLU A 32 -1.89 -11.50 -3.41
N SER A 33 -0.56 -11.48 -3.58
CA SER A 33 0.39 -11.44 -2.46
C SER A 33 0.22 -10.16 -1.63
N LEU A 34 0.08 -9.01 -2.30
CA LEU A 34 -0.16 -7.71 -1.65
C LEU A 34 -1.49 -7.67 -0.89
N ARG A 35 -2.56 -8.19 -1.51
CA ARG A 35 -3.87 -8.31 -0.87
C ARG A 35 -3.82 -9.18 0.40
N ALA A 36 -3.09 -10.30 0.36
CA ALA A 36 -2.92 -11.18 1.52
C ALA A 36 -2.17 -10.50 2.69
N ILE A 37 -1.26 -9.57 2.39
CA ILE A 37 -0.58 -8.74 3.39
C ILE A 37 -1.58 -7.77 4.05
N MET A 38 -2.43 -7.13 3.25
CA MET A 38 -3.48 -6.22 3.79
C MET A 38 -4.40 -6.96 4.74
N GLU A 39 -4.90 -8.13 4.33
CA GLU A 39 -5.82 -8.94 5.13
C GLU A 39 -5.25 -9.28 6.52
N LYS A 40 -3.95 -9.60 6.59
CA LYS A 40 -3.27 -9.89 7.85
C LYS A 40 -3.12 -8.65 8.74
N SER A 41 -2.91 -7.48 8.14
CA SER A 41 -2.66 -6.23 8.88
C SER A 41 -3.93 -5.49 9.32
N CYS A 42 -5.12 -5.89 8.84
CA CYS A 42 -6.42 -5.29 9.21
C CYS A 42 -6.86 -5.47 10.68
N ASN A 43 -6.16 -6.26 11.50
CA ASN A 43 -6.56 -6.55 12.89
C ASN A 43 -6.21 -5.45 13.91
N ILE A 44 -5.77 -4.26 13.46
CA ILE A 44 -5.32 -3.21 14.38
C ILE A 44 -6.52 -2.44 14.96
N THR A 45 -6.60 -2.42 16.28
CA THR A 45 -7.48 -1.52 17.01
C THR A 45 -6.81 -0.15 17.19
N GLY A 46 -7.43 0.90 16.64
CA GLY A 46 -7.03 2.30 16.76
C GLY A 46 -7.09 3.05 15.42
N ASP A 47 -7.42 4.34 15.43
CA ASP A 47 -7.38 5.18 14.23
C ASP A 47 -5.93 5.61 13.97
N HIS A 48 -5.40 5.28 12.78
CA HIS A 48 -4.02 5.56 12.40
C HIS A 48 -4.06 6.35 11.09
N GLU A 49 -4.00 7.68 11.19
CA GLU A 49 -4.14 8.59 10.04
C GLU A 49 -3.21 8.22 8.89
N GLY A 50 -1.95 7.84 9.17
CA GLY A 50 -1.01 7.39 8.13
C GLY A 50 -1.41 6.10 7.40
N LEU A 51 -2.02 5.13 8.10
CA LEU A 51 -2.55 3.92 7.45
C LEU A 51 -3.83 4.24 6.67
N THR A 52 -4.70 5.09 7.22
CA THR A 52 -5.92 5.54 6.51
C THR A 52 -5.58 6.26 5.21
N THR A 53 -4.55 7.13 5.21
CA THR A 53 -4.07 7.82 3.99
C THR A 53 -3.55 6.84 2.96
N LEU A 54 -2.67 5.91 3.35
CA LEU A 54 -2.16 4.87 2.44
C LEU A 54 -3.29 3.97 1.90
N GLU A 55 -4.36 3.74 2.69
CA GLU A 55 -5.51 2.97 2.24
C GLU A 55 -6.25 3.66 1.09
N VAL A 56 -6.37 4.99 1.18
CA VAL A 56 -6.97 5.81 0.13
C VAL A 56 -6.08 5.85 -1.10
N GLU A 57 -4.78 6.07 -0.93
CA GLU A 57 -3.82 6.13 -2.05
C GLU A 57 -3.76 4.82 -2.83
N ILE A 58 -3.70 3.67 -2.15
CA ILE A 58 -3.73 2.35 -2.79
C ILE A 58 -5.06 2.15 -3.53
N ALA A 59 -6.18 2.53 -2.92
CA ALA A 59 -7.49 2.40 -3.57
C ALA A 59 -7.58 3.25 -4.84
N GLU A 60 -7.10 4.50 -4.79
CA GLU A 60 -7.12 5.41 -5.94
C GLU A 60 -6.26 4.89 -7.10
N VAL A 61 -5.05 4.42 -6.81
CA VAL A 61 -4.17 3.82 -7.81
C VAL A 61 -4.79 2.55 -8.41
N ALA A 62 -5.36 1.67 -7.57
CA ALA A 62 -6.00 0.45 -8.05
C ALA A 62 -7.20 0.73 -8.98
N TYR A 63 -8.03 1.74 -8.67
CA TYR A 63 -9.14 2.11 -9.55
C TYR A 63 -8.66 2.77 -10.86
N LYS A 64 -7.64 3.63 -10.82
CA LYS A 64 -7.02 4.19 -12.03
C LYS A 64 -6.43 3.10 -12.91
N ALA A 65 -5.78 2.12 -12.31
CA ALA A 65 -5.24 0.96 -13.00
C ALA A 65 -6.36 0.12 -13.63
N GLU A 66 -7.51 -0.04 -12.97
CA GLU A 66 -8.67 -0.76 -13.50
C GLU A 66 -9.18 -0.11 -14.80
N ASP A 67 -9.45 1.19 -14.77
CA ASP A 67 -9.88 1.97 -15.95
C ASP A 67 -8.85 1.90 -17.09
N MET A 68 -7.57 1.94 -16.74
CA MET A 68 -6.46 1.84 -17.69
C MET A 68 -6.40 0.45 -18.33
N VAL A 69 -6.49 -0.65 -17.56
CA VAL A 69 -6.51 -2.02 -18.08
C VAL A 69 -7.67 -2.17 -19.06
N ASP A 70 -8.89 -1.79 -18.66
CA ASP A 70 -10.06 -1.88 -19.53
C ASP A 70 -9.90 -1.12 -20.85
N SER A 71 -9.36 0.10 -20.79
CA SER A 71 -9.10 0.92 -21.98
C SER A 71 -8.06 0.29 -22.90
N LYS A 72 -6.92 -0.16 -22.36
CA LYS A 72 -5.83 -0.72 -23.16
C LYS A 72 -6.14 -2.13 -23.67
N SER A 73 -6.84 -2.95 -22.92
CA SER A 73 -7.27 -4.29 -23.36
C SER A 73 -8.25 -4.22 -24.52
N ARG A 74 -9.13 -3.22 -24.54
CA ARG A 74 -9.97 -2.93 -25.73
C ARG A 74 -9.11 -2.60 -26.95
N LYS A 75 -8.03 -1.81 -26.80
CA LYS A 75 -7.10 -1.51 -27.91
C LYS A 75 -6.36 -2.76 -28.41
N VAL A 76 -5.95 -3.65 -27.50
CA VAL A 76 -5.32 -4.94 -27.85
C VAL A 76 -6.30 -5.80 -28.64
N SER A 77 -7.56 -5.89 -28.17
CA SER A 77 -8.60 -6.69 -28.80
C SER A 77 -8.99 -6.15 -30.19
N SER A 78 -9.06 -4.82 -30.35
CA SER A 78 -9.47 -4.17 -31.60
C SER A 78 -8.35 -4.01 -32.64
N ALA A 79 -7.11 -4.41 -32.33
CA ALA A 79 -5.97 -4.21 -33.21
C ALA A 79 -6.06 -5.11 -34.46
N GLU A 80 -6.03 -4.51 -35.65
CA GLU A 80 -6.18 -5.22 -36.94
C GLU A 80 -4.96 -6.05 -37.33
N THR A 81 -3.76 -5.62 -36.93
CA THR A 81 -2.51 -6.30 -37.28
C THR A 81 -1.81 -6.87 -36.05
N VAL A 82 -1.01 -7.93 -36.27
CA VAL A 82 -0.17 -8.51 -35.22
C VAL A 82 0.79 -7.47 -34.63
N ILE A 83 1.38 -6.61 -35.46
CA ILE A 83 2.32 -5.57 -35.01
C ILE A 83 1.61 -4.56 -34.10
N THR A 84 0.45 -4.07 -34.50
CA THR A 84 -0.35 -3.14 -33.69
C THR A 84 -0.84 -3.78 -32.40
N ARG A 85 -1.21 -5.07 -32.45
CA ARG A 85 -1.62 -5.84 -31.27
C ARG A 85 -0.47 -5.98 -30.27
N SER A 86 0.71 -6.39 -30.74
CA SER A 86 1.91 -6.52 -29.90
C SER A 86 2.32 -5.20 -29.26
N LYS A 87 2.23 -4.09 -30.01
CA LYS A 87 2.50 -2.75 -29.46
C LYS A 87 1.49 -2.38 -28.37
N ALA A 88 0.19 -2.55 -28.62
CA ALA A 88 -0.84 -2.26 -27.63
C ALA A 88 -0.71 -3.15 -26.38
N PHE A 89 -0.30 -4.41 -26.55
CA PHE A 89 -0.04 -5.32 -25.44
C PHE A 89 1.16 -4.89 -24.62
N TRP A 90 2.26 -4.52 -25.26
CA TRP A 90 3.42 -3.95 -24.57
C TRP A 90 3.04 -2.71 -23.76
N GLU A 91 2.28 -1.80 -24.35
CA GLU A 91 1.78 -0.61 -23.64
C GLU A 91 0.87 -0.95 -22.45
N LEU A 92 0.07 -2.03 -22.53
CA LEU A 92 -0.72 -2.53 -21.41
C LEU A 92 0.20 -3.03 -20.29
N CYS A 93 1.17 -3.90 -20.60
CA CYS A 93 2.10 -4.45 -19.62
C CYS A 93 2.90 -3.35 -18.92
N CYS A 94 3.52 -2.43 -19.66
CA CYS A 94 4.36 -1.39 -19.06
C CYS A 94 3.58 -0.48 -18.12
N SER A 95 2.35 -0.11 -18.48
CA SER A 95 1.56 0.74 -17.58
C SER A 95 1.02 -0.04 -16.39
N LEU A 96 0.61 -1.30 -16.57
CA LEU A 96 0.19 -2.13 -15.45
C LEU A 96 1.34 -2.39 -14.47
N GLU A 97 2.56 -2.62 -14.96
CA GLU A 97 3.76 -2.74 -14.15
C GLU A 97 3.98 -1.51 -13.27
N GLN A 98 3.91 -0.31 -13.86
CA GLN A 98 4.05 0.95 -13.13
C GLN A 98 3.02 1.10 -12.00
N GLU A 99 1.74 0.82 -12.28
CA GLU A 99 0.69 0.94 -11.27
C GLU A 99 0.84 -0.12 -10.15
N VAL A 100 1.21 -1.36 -10.51
CA VAL A 100 1.45 -2.44 -9.54
C VAL A 100 2.67 -2.16 -8.67
N GLU A 101 3.74 -1.58 -9.23
CA GLU A 101 4.90 -1.12 -8.45
C GLU A 101 4.55 0.04 -7.51
N CYS A 102 3.66 0.95 -7.94
CA CYS A 102 3.16 2.02 -7.07
C CYS A 102 2.39 1.45 -5.87
N ILE A 103 1.46 0.50 -6.11
CA ILE A 103 0.73 -0.20 -5.04
C ILE A 103 1.70 -0.94 -4.10
N ASP A 104 2.70 -1.62 -4.65
CA ASP A 104 3.73 -2.34 -3.89
C ASP A 104 4.53 -1.38 -2.98
N SER A 105 4.94 -0.23 -3.51
CA SER A 105 5.63 0.81 -2.74
C SER A 105 4.78 1.31 -1.57
N PHE A 106 3.51 1.61 -1.79
CA PHE A 106 2.60 2.00 -0.72
C PHE A 106 2.39 0.87 0.30
N MET A 107 2.35 -0.39 -0.14
CA MET A 107 2.29 -1.54 0.76
C MET A 107 3.54 -1.64 1.64
N MET A 108 4.73 -1.39 1.09
CA MET A 108 5.97 -1.39 1.86
C MET A 108 5.98 -0.29 2.91
N GLN A 109 5.47 0.90 2.58
CA GLN A 109 5.27 1.98 3.55
C GLN A 109 4.27 1.60 4.64
N TRP A 110 3.14 0.99 4.24
CA TRP A 110 2.14 0.47 5.18
C TRP A 110 2.77 -0.51 6.17
N LEU A 111 3.55 -1.47 5.67
CA LEU A 111 4.25 -2.45 6.49
C LEU A 111 5.27 -1.82 7.44
N ALA A 112 6.02 -0.82 6.99
CA ALA A 112 6.98 -0.11 7.84
C ALA A 112 6.27 0.62 8.99
N ILE A 113 5.18 1.31 8.70
CA ILE A 113 4.34 1.96 9.71
C ILE A 113 3.78 0.91 10.68
N TRP A 114 3.25 -0.20 10.14
CA TRP A 114 2.69 -1.31 10.92
C TRP A 114 3.70 -1.92 11.89
N ASP A 115 4.90 -2.25 11.40
CA ASP A 115 5.98 -2.83 12.21
C ASP A 115 6.44 -1.87 13.31
N TRP A 116 6.61 -0.58 12.97
CA TRP A 116 6.94 0.46 13.95
C TRP A 116 5.92 0.53 15.09
N TYR A 117 4.62 0.55 14.77
CA TYR A 117 3.56 0.60 15.79
C TYR A 117 3.55 -0.63 16.70
N ASN A 118 3.74 -1.84 16.16
CA ASN A 118 3.76 -3.06 16.95
C ASN A 118 4.99 -3.12 17.86
N ASN A 119 6.17 -2.79 17.34
CA ASN A 119 7.40 -2.72 18.13
C ASN A 119 7.31 -1.65 19.25
N PHE A 120 6.65 -0.52 18.99
CA PHE A 120 6.46 0.53 20.00
C PHE A 120 5.45 0.14 21.10
N LYS A 121 4.38 -0.58 20.74
CA LYS A 121 3.43 -1.15 21.73
C LYS A 121 4.12 -2.15 22.64
N ASP A 122 4.99 -3.00 22.10
CA ASP A 122 5.78 -3.96 22.89
C ASP A 122 6.75 -3.23 23.84
N PHE A 123 7.36 -2.13 23.40
CA PHE A 123 8.21 -1.29 24.24
C PHE A 123 7.44 -0.64 25.41
N LYS A 124 6.21 -0.17 25.17
CA LYS A 124 5.34 0.39 26.22
C LYS A 124 4.87 -0.71 27.20
N ALA A 125 4.56 -1.91 26.70
CA ALA A 125 4.18 -3.05 27.52
C ALA A 125 5.35 -3.53 28.41
N GLN A 126 6.58 -3.57 27.90
CA GLN A 126 7.77 -3.91 28.69
C GLN A 126 8.09 -2.84 29.74
N ASN A 127 7.99 -1.55 29.42
CA ASN A 127 8.21 -0.47 30.39
C ASN A 127 7.16 -0.48 31.53
N PHE A 128 5.91 -0.85 31.24
CA PHE A 128 4.89 -1.05 32.28
C PHE A 128 5.18 -2.27 33.19
N CYS A 129 5.85 -3.31 32.68
CA CYS A 129 6.30 -4.43 33.50
C CYS A 129 7.53 -4.09 34.35
N LEU A 130 8.39 -3.18 33.89
CA LEU A 130 9.57 -2.73 34.62
C LEU A 130 9.26 -1.72 35.75
N SER A 131 8.04 -1.16 35.80
CA SER A 131 7.64 -0.21 36.85
C SER A 131 7.24 -0.86 38.18
N LYS A 132 7.41 -2.18 38.36
CA LYS A 132 7.28 -2.87 39.66
C LYS A 132 8.62 -2.91 40.40
N ILE A 133 9.26 -1.77 40.57
CA ILE A 133 10.36 -1.57 41.54
C ILE A 133 9.78 -0.74 42.69
N PRO A 134 10.01 -1.09 43.97
CA PRO A 134 9.24 -0.53 45.08
C PRO A 134 9.48 0.97 45.25
N GLU A 135 8.39 1.70 45.50
CA GLU A 135 8.37 3.11 45.89
C GLU A 135 9.44 3.43 46.94
N ARG A 136 10.45 4.24 46.59
CA ARG A 136 11.03 5.24 47.50
C ARG A 136 11.51 6.48 46.73
N ALA A 137 10.75 7.55 46.96
CA ALA A 137 11.14 8.96 47.10
C ALA A 137 11.72 9.72 45.88
N VAL A 138 10.92 10.72 45.45
CA VAL A 138 11.30 12.10 45.03
C VAL A 138 12.24 12.17 43.81
N GLU A 139 11.83 12.69 42.65
CA GLU A 139 11.62 14.12 42.43
C GLU A 139 10.85 14.37 41.12
N ARG A 140 9.99 15.39 41.14
CA ARG A 140 9.16 15.87 40.04
C ARG A 140 10.04 16.54 38.98
N SER A 141 10.14 15.95 37.78
CA SER A 141 10.59 16.68 36.58
C SER A 141 9.44 16.76 35.59
N GLU A 142 8.88 17.96 35.45
CA GLU A 142 8.01 18.35 34.35
C GLU A 142 8.87 18.43 33.07
N ASP A 143 9.06 17.31 32.36
CA ASP A 143 9.68 17.35 31.04
C ASP A 143 8.63 17.63 29.96
N ILE A 144 8.77 18.83 29.41
CA ILE A 144 8.01 19.45 28.36
C ILE A 144 8.11 18.59 27.09
N MET A 145 7.00 17.96 26.73
CA MET A 145 6.81 17.18 25.50
C MET A 145 6.67 18.13 24.29
N VAL A 146 7.78 18.76 23.86
CA VAL A 146 7.82 19.65 22.67
C VAL A 146 9.04 19.29 21.80
N GLY A 147 9.07 18.04 21.32
CA GLY A 147 10.16 17.54 20.46
C GLY A 147 9.70 16.65 19.30
N TYR A 148 8.67 15.83 19.51
CA TYR A 148 8.33 14.74 18.58
C TYR A 148 7.42 15.12 17.41
N GLU A 149 6.75 16.28 17.50
CA GLU A 149 5.96 16.79 16.37
C GLU A 149 6.85 17.30 15.23
N ASN A 150 8.12 17.60 15.54
CA ASN A 150 9.10 18.07 14.57
C ASN A 150 9.67 16.93 13.71
N GLU A 151 9.79 15.71 14.26
CA GLU A 151 10.31 14.54 13.52
C GLU A 151 9.29 13.99 12.51
N PHE A 152 8.01 13.93 12.89
CA PHE A 152 6.92 13.55 11.98
C PHE A 152 6.78 14.55 10.83
N LYS A 153 6.84 15.86 11.14
CA LYS A 153 6.80 16.93 10.13
C LYS A 153 8.01 16.90 9.19
N MET A 154 9.21 16.61 9.69
CA MET A 154 10.42 16.51 8.88
C MET A 154 10.44 15.29 7.94
N MET A 155 9.78 14.18 8.29
CA MET A 155 9.63 13.03 7.40
C MET A 155 8.61 13.30 6.28
N LEU A 156 7.51 14.00 6.59
CA LEU A 156 6.52 14.41 5.58
C LEU A 156 7.06 15.47 4.62
N ASP A 157 7.80 16.47 5.11
CA ASP A 157 8.38 17.54 4.27
C ASP A 157 9.43 17.01 3.28
N GLN A 158 10.13 15.91 3.60
CA GLN A 158 11.05 15.24 2.68
C GLN A 158 10.35 14.41 1.59
N LEU A 159 9.06 14.09 1.77
CA LEU A 159 8.28 13.37 0.76
C LEU A 159 7.55 14.31 -0.23
N VAL A 160 7.27 15.55 0.17
CA VAL A 160 6.50 16.51 -0.65
C VAL A 160 7.40 17.48 -1.44
N GLY A 161 8.69 17.56 -1.11
CA GLY A 161 9.65 18.44 -1.79
C GLY A 161 10.36 17.80 -2.99
N SER A 162 9.83 18.01 -4.20
CA SER A 162 10.62 18.06 -5.45
C SER A 162 10.32 19.33 -6.23
#